data_AF-A0A443S2U7-F1
#
_entry.id   AF-A0A443S2U7-F1
#
_cell.length_a   1.000
_cell.length_b   1.000
_cell.length_c   1.000
_cell.angle_alpha   90.00
_cell.angle_beta   90.00
_cell.angle_gamma   90.00
#
_symmetry.space_group_name_H-M   'P 1'
#
loop_
_entity.id
_entity.type
_entity.pdbx_description
1 polymer ?
#
loop_
_entity_poly.entity_id
_entity_poly.type
_entity_poly.pdbx_seq_one_letter_code
_entity_poly.pdbx_strand_id
1 'polypeptide(L)'
;MSGFCGIPPALVQRYAEEVNEDVYDVADAIDHLRLRSLVVRGRIGIPNDFLADSCTGIIIEQANCESLHSWLVSIGLPMCEKLFNEHGYTDLKQIATLKESDLITCGISKPTHRRLLITALCALAVNLDKV
;
A
#
# COMPACT_ATOMS: atom_id res chain seq x y z
N MET A 1 16.88 -7.00 -15.66
CA MET A 1 16.16 -5.70 -15.63
C MET A 1 14.67 -5.99 -15.70
N SER A 2 14.07 -6.49 -14.62
CA SER A 2 12.62 -6.64 -14.55
C SER A 2 12.05 -5.30 -14.10
N GLY A 3 11.74 -4.46 -15.08
CA GLY A 3 11.04 -3.19 -14.87
C GLY A 3 9.59 -3.46 -14.47
N PHE A 4 9.38 -3.86 -13.21
CA PHE A 4 8.04 -3.90 -12.65
C PHE A 4 7.49 -2.47 -12.62
N CYS A 5 6.25 -2.29 -13.03
CA CYS A 5 5.60 -0.99 -13.17
C CYS A 5 5.36 -0.24 -11.84
N GLY A 6 5.83 -0.82 -10.73
CA GLY A 6 5.82 -0.23 -9.39
C GLY A 6 4.44 -0.20 -8.73
N ILE A 7 3.42 -0.80 -9.34
CA ILE A 7 2.08 -0.90 -8.74
C ILE A 7 2.13 -1.95 -7.62
N PRO A 8 1.87 -1.57 -6.36
CA PRO A 8 1.84 -2.54 -5.26
C PRO A 8 0.60 -3.45 -5.39
N PRO A 9 0.73 -4.78 -5.31
CA PRO A 9 -0.43 -5.68 -5.33
C PRO A 9 -1.46 -5.36 -4.24
N ALA A 10 -0.98 -4.91 -3.08
CA ALA A 10 -1.83 -4.47 -1.98
C ALA A 10 -2.75 -3.29 -2.34
N LEU A 11 -2.29 -2.39 -3.21
CA LEU A 11 -3.08 -1.27 -3.68
C LEU A 11 -4.28 -1.77 -4.51
N VAL A 12 -4.04 -2.75 -5.38
CA VAL A 12 -5.06 -3.37 -6.24
C VAL A 12 -6.08 -4.09 -5.38
N GLN A 13 -5.64 -4.97 -4.46
CA GLN A 13 -6.52 -5.70 -3.57
C GLN A 13 -7.40 -4.76 -2.72
N ARG A 14 -6.81 -3.68 -2.18
CA ARG A 14 -7.58 -2.67 -1.42
C ARG A 14 -8.66 -2.02 -2.26
N TYR A 15 -8.33 -1.60 -3.49
CA TYR A 15 -9.32 -0.98 -4.35
C TYR A 15 -10.42 -1.96 -4.76
N ALA A 16 -10.08 -3.21 -5.07
CA ALA A 16 -11.07 -4.26 -5.36
C ALA A 16 -12.07 -4.44 -4.21
N GLU A 17 -11.60 -4.45 -2.95
CA GLU A 17 -12.47 -4.50 -1.79
C GLU A 17 -13.31 -3.22 -1.62
N GLU A 18 -12.72 -2.03 -1.81
CA GLU A 18 -13.43 -0.75 -1.64
C GLU A 18 -14.49 -0.48 -2.71
N VAL A 19 -14.25 -0.90 -3.96
CA VAL A 19 -15.20 -0.72 -5.06
C VAL A 19 -16.11 -1.93 -5.27
N ASN A 20 -15.86 -3.03 -4.54
CA ASN A 20 -16.58 -4.30 -4.68
C ASN A 20 -16.57 -4.82 -6.14
N GLU A 21 -15.38 -4.81 -6.74
CA GLU A 21 -15.11 -5.29 -8.10
C GLU A 21 -14.08 -6.42 -8.06
N ASP A 22 -13.96 -7.15 -9.16
CA ASP A 22 -12.98 -8.21 -9.30
C ASP A 22 -11.54 -7.67 -9.36
N VAL A 23 -10.58 -8.44 -8.82
CA VAL A 23 -9.17 -8.04 -8.75
C VAL A 23 -8.56 -7.88 -10.15
N TYR A 24 -8.98 -8.67 -11.14
CA TYR A 24 -8.49 -8.54 -12.51
C TYR A 24 -8.97 -7.25 -13.16
N ASP A 25 -10.26 -6.91 -13.00
CA ASP A 25 -10.82 -5.66 -13.53
C ASP A 25 -10.16 -4.43 -12.90
N VAL A 26 -9.92 -4.46 -11.59
CA VAL A 26 -9.24 -3.38 -10.89
C VAL A 26 -7.75 -3.30 -11.26
N ALA A 27 -7.06 -4.43 -11.44
CA ALA A 27 -5.68 -4.47 -11.90
C ALA A 27 -5.55 -3.82 -13.28
N ASP A 28 -6.40 -4.21 -14.23
CA ASP A 28 -6.44 -3.65 -15.59
C ASP A 28 -6.70 -2.14 -15.56
N ALA A 29 -7.71 -1.70 -14.79
CA ALA A 29 -8.03 -0.28 -14.65
C ALA A 29 -6.87 0.53 -14.07
N ILE A 30 -6.18 0.03 -13.04
CA ILE A 30 -5.03 0.71 -12.44
C ILE A 30 -3.85 0.76 -13.42
N ASP A 31 -3.58 -0.33 -14.16
CA ASP A 31 -2.50 -0.35 -15.14
C ASP A 31 -2.77 0.61 -16.32
N HIS A 32 -4.02 0.68 -16.78
CA HIS A 32 -4.47 1.66 -17.76
C HIS A 32 -4.29 3.11 -17.28
N LEU A 33 -4.65 3.41 -16.04
CA LEU A 33 -4.42 4.74 -15.45
C LEU A 33 -2.92 5.08 -15.39
N ARG A 34 -2.07 4.10 -15.02
CA ARG A 34 -0.62 4.26 -15.01
C ARG A 34 -0.09 4.54 -16.42
N LEU A 35 -0.46 3.74 -17.42
CA LEU A 35 -0.04 3.94 -18.81
C LEU A 35 -0.46 5.31 -19.33
N ARG A 36 -1.70 5.73 -19.07
CA ARG A 36 -2.20 7.07 -19.44
C ARG A 36 -1.36 8.18 -18.81
N SER A 37 -1.00 8.04 -17.54
CA SER A 37 -0.16 9.02 -16.83
C SER A 37 1.26 9.11 -17.42
N LEU A 38 1.80 8.01 -17.97
CA LEU A 38 3.10 7.98 -18.63
C LEU A 38 3.05 8.69 -19.98
N VAL A 39 2.02 8.43 -20.78
CA VAL A 39 1.81 9.08 -22.08
C VAL A 39 1.71 10.60 -21.92
N VAL A 40 0.94 11.08 -20.94
CA VAL A 40 0.82 12.53 -20.63
C VAL A 40 2.19 13.16 -20.30
N ARG A 41 3.14 12.39 -19.78
CA ARG A 41 4.50 12.84 -19.45
C ARG A 41 5.52 12.57 -20.58
N GLY A 42 5.06 12.18 -21.77
CA GLY A 42 5.94 11.84 -22.90
C GLY A 42 6.76 10.57 -22.70
N ARG A 43 6.32 9.65 -21.83
CA ARG A 43 6.99 8.38 -21.54
C ARG A 43 6.19 7.21 -22.11
N ILE A 44 6.90 6.17 -22.51
CA ILE A 44 6.31 4.90 -22.93
C ILE A 44 6.21 3.98 -21.72
N GLY A 45 5.03 3.41 -21.48
CA GLY A 45 4.82 2.35 -20.51
C GLY A 45 4.57 1.02 -21.21
N ILE A 46 4.97 -0.08 -20.56
CA ILE A 46 4.67 -1.45 -20.99
C ILE A 46 3.49 -1.93 -20.14
N PRO A 47 2.40 -2.45 -20.74
CA PRO A 47 1.31 -3.09 -19.99
C PRO A 47 1.81 -4.18 -19.05
N ASN A 48 1.18 -4.33 -17.88
CA ASN A 48 1.50 -5.38 -16.93
C ASN A 48 0.39 -6.44 -16.89
N ASP A 49 0.48 -7.39 -17.81
CA ASP A 49 -0.48 -8.48 -17.95
C ASP A 49 -0.52 -9.43 -16.73
N PHE A 50 0.50 -9.38 -15.86
CA PHE A 50 0.63 -10.24 -14.68
C PHE A 50 0.34 -9.51 -13.35
N LEU A 51 -0.19 -8.29 -13.42
CA LEU A 51 -0.48 -7.50 -12.21
C LEU A 51 -1.51 -8.21 -11.33
N ALA A 52 -2.58 -8.75 -11.94
CA ALA A 52 -3.63 -9.46 -11.21
C ALA A 52 -3.10 -10.74 -10.54
N ASP A 53 -2.24 -11.52 -11.22
CA ASP A 53 -1.63 -12.73 -10.67
C ASP A 53 -0.79 -12.42 -9.42
N SER A 54 -0.09 -11.28 -9.44
CA SER A 54 0.72 -10.79 -8.32
C SER A 54 -0.13 -10.41 -7.10
N CYS A 55 -1.45 -10.25 -7.26
CA CYS A 55 -2.39 -9.93 -6.19
C CYS A 55 -2.94 -11.17 -5.48
N THR A 56 -2.45 -12.38 -5.74
CA THR A 56 -2.93 -13.59 -5.07
C THR A 56 -2.12 -13.99 -3.82
N GLY A 57 -0.99 -13.33 -3.58
CA GLY A 57 -0.13 -13.60 -2.42
C GLY A 57 -0.55 -12.90 -1.12
N ILE A 58 -0.13 -13.45 0.02
CA ILE A 58 -0.25 -12.79 1.33
C ILE A 58 0.63 -11.53 1.32
N ILE A 59 0.00 -10.36 1.30
CA ILE A 59 0.64 -9.03 1.11
C ILE A 59 1.76 -8.72 2.11
N ILE A 60 1.67 -9.26 3.33
CA ILE A 60 2.35 -8.68 4.49
C ILE A 60 3.82 -9.15 4.60
N GLU A 61 4.19 -10.26 3.96
CA GLU A 61 5.54 -10.82 4.07
C GLU A 61 6.60 -10.08 3.24
N GLN A 62 6.19 -9.28 2.24
CA GLN A 62 7.10 -8.53 1.35
C GLN A 62 7.06 -7.01 1.56
N ALA A 63 6.56 -6.52 2.70
CA ALA A 63 6.49 -5.09 2.96
C ALA A 63 7.89 -4.44 3.00
N ASN A 64 8.14 -3.43 2.16
CA ASN A 64 9.43 -2.72 2.13
C ASN A 64 9.54 -1.80 3.36
N CYS A 65 10.44 -2.13 4.28
CA CYS A 65 10.64 -1.40 5.54
C CYS A 65 11.79 -0.37 5.52
N GLU A 66 12.22 0.09 4.34
CA GLU A 66 13.28 1.11 4.22
C GLU A 66 12.88 2.50 4.75
N SER A 67 11.61 2.88 4.57
CA SER A 67 11.06 4.15 5.03
C SER A 67 9.56 4.04 5.29
N LEU A 68 9.01 4.99 6.04
CA LEU A 68 7.56 5.09 6.27
C LEU A 68 6.78 5.13 4.94
N HIS A 69 7.25 5.94 3.99
CA HIS A 69 6.67 6.03 2.65
C HIS A 69 6.68 4.69 1.91
N SER A 70 7.86 4.06 1.81
CA SER A 70 8.04 2.78 1.11
C SER A 70 7.17 1.67 1.70
N TRP A 71 7.04 1.65 3.04
CA TRP A 71 6.20 0.69 3.75
C TRP A 71 4.71 0.92 3.45
N LEU A 72 4.24 2.17 3.56
CA LEU A 72 2.86 2.53 3.25
C LEU A 72 2.48 2.23 1.79
N VAL A 73 3.40 2.48 0.86
CA VAL A 73 3.24 2.09 -0.56
C VAL A 73 3.08 0.57 -0.66
N SER A 74 3.95 -0.20 0.00
CA SER A 74 3.93 -1.67 -0.08
C SER A 74 2.63 -2.31 0.42
N ILE A 75 1.98 -1.71 1.42
CA ILE A 75 0.68 -2.16 1.95
C ILE A 75 -0.52 -1.50 1.26
N GLY A 76 -0.30 -0.71 0.21
CA GLY A 76 -1.37 -0.11 -0.59
C GLY A 76 -2.04 1.11 0.07
N LEU A 77 -1.37 1.73 1.06
CA LEU A 77 -1.87 2.87 1.82
C LEU A 77 -0.94 4.11 1.80
N PRO A 78 -0.42 4.54 0.64
CA PRO A 78 0.50 5.70 0.57
C PRO A 78 -0.12 7.01 1.07
N MET A 79 -1.45 7.18 0.96
CA MET A 79 -2.11 8.42 1.38
C MET A 79 -2.17 8.64 2.90
N CYS A 80 -1.88 7.61 3.72
CA CYS A 80 -1.81 7.74 5.17
C CYS A 80 -0.55 8.47 5.64
N GLU A 81 0.47 8.58 4.79
CA GLU A 81 1.76 9.21 5.14
C GLU A 81 1.56 10.64 5.64
N LYS A 82 0.74 11.43 4.94
CA LYS A 82 0.43 12.80 5.34
C LYS A 82 -0.19 12.88 6.73
N LEU A 83 -1.13 11.98 7.03
CA LEU A 83 -1.80 11.93 8.33
C LEU A 83 -0.82 11.60 9.46
N PHE A 84 0.07 10.63 9.23
CA PHE A 84 1.12 10.28 10.20
C PHE A 84 2.09 11.44 10.43
N ASN A 85 2.56 12.09 9.36
CA ASN A 85 3.47 13.23 9.45
C ASN A 85 2.85 14.42 10.19
N GLU A 86 1.56 14.71 9.97
CA GLU A 86 0.82 15.77 10.67
C GLU A 86 0.74 15.53 12.19
N HIS A 87 0.81 14.27 12.63
CA HIS A 87 0.81 13.86 14.03
C HIS A 87 2.21 13.58 14.59
N GLY A 88 3.27 13.87 13.82
CA GLY A 88 4.67 13.71 14.25
C GLY A 88 5.20 12.28 14.15
N TYR A 89 4.48 11.39 13.48
CA TYR A 89 4.95 10.03 13.20
C TYR A 89 5.71 10.00 11.87
N THR A 90 7.03 10.01 11.94
CA THR A 90 7.93 10.14 10.79
C THR A 90 8.74 8.87 10.49
N ASP A 91 8.75 7.90 11.40
CA ASP A 91 9.50 6.65 11.23
C ASP A 91 8.69 5.39 11.60
N LEU A 92 9.20 4.24 11.14
CA LEU A 92 8.57 2.93 11.32
C LEU A 92 8.51 2.47 12.78
N LYS A 93 9.45 2.88 13.63
CA LYS A 93 9.48 2.48 15.03
C LYS A 93 8.36 3.17 15.81
N GLN A 94 8.13 4.45 15.51
CA GLN A 94 7.04 5.20 16.10
C GLN A 94 5.68 4.58 15.73
N ILE A 95 5.45 4.32 14.43
CA ILE A 95 4.16 3.80 13.99
C ILE A 95 3.92 2.34 14.44
N ALA A 96 4.96 1.52 14.61
CA ALA A 96 4.85 0.13 15.06
C ALA A 96 4.21 -0.02 16.45
N THR A 97 4.23 1.04 17.26
CA THR A 97 3.64 1.04 18.61
C THR A 97 2.17 1.46 18.65
N LEU A 98 1.62 1.90 17.52
CA LEU A 98 0.28 2.48 17.45
C LEU A 98 -0.82 1.42 17.60
N LYS A 99 -1.87 1.80 18.30
CA LYS A 99 -3.11 1.06 18.48
C LYS A 99 -4.20 1.63 17.58
N GLU A 100 -5.33 0.93 17.49
CA GLU A 100 -6.46 1.39 16.67
C GLU A 100 -6.98 2.77 17.09
N SER A 101 -6.96 3.07 18.40
CA SER A 101 -7.31 4.40 18.93
C SER A 101 -6.44 5.52 18.38
N ASP A 102 -5.15 5.24 18.17
CA ASP A 102 -4.19 6.23 17.67
C ASP A 102 -4.42 6.47 16.18
N LEU A 103 -4.77 5.43 15.42
CA LEU A 103 -5.16 5.55 14.01
C LEU A 103 -6.42 6.41 13.83
N ILE A 104 -7.40 6.23 14.72
CA ILE A 104 -8.61 7.08 14.73
C ILE A 104 -8.23 8.54 15.02
N THR A 105 -7.34 8.76 16.00
CA THR A 105 -6.84 10.09 16.36
C THR A 105 -6.10 10.75 15.20
N CYS A 106 -5.35 9.98 14.41
CA CYS A 106 -4.69 10.44 13.20
C CYS A 106 -5.66 10.80 12.05
N GLY A 107 -6.97 10.59 12.22
CA GLY A 107 -7.99 10.88 11.21
C GLY A 107 -8.26 9.72 10.24
N ILE A 108 -7.81 8.50 10.54
CA ILE A 108 -8.03 7.31 9.70
C ILE A 108 -9.43 6.74 9.96
N SER A 109 -10.42 7.34 9.31
CA SER A 109 -11.85 7.06 9.54
C SER A 109 -12.36 5.80 8.84
N LYS A 110 -11.74 5.39 7.72
CA LYS A 110 -12.16 4.20 6.96
C LYS A 110 -11.83 2.90 7.73
N PRO A 111 -12.83 2.05 8.06
CA PRO A 111 -12.60 0.80 8.79
C PRO A 111 -11.66 -0.16 8.05
N THR A 112 -11.79 -0.26 6.73
CA THR A 112 -10.90 -1.08 5.88
C THR A 112 -9.44 -0.64 6.01
N HIS A 113 -9.17 0.67 6.02
CA HIS A 113 -7.81 1.20 6.20
C HIS A 113 -7.27 0.88 7.58
N ARG A 114 -8.08 1.03 8.63
CA ARG A 114 -7.68 0.66 9.99
C ARG A 114 -7.37 -0.82 10.11
N ARG A 115 -8.21 -1.71 9.57
CA ARG A 115 -7.99 -3.15 9.59
C ARG A 115 -6.67 -3.53 8.92
N LEU A 116 -6.41 -2.98 7.72
CA LEU A 116 -5.17 -3.22 6.99
C LEU A 116 -3.95 -2.69 7.76
N LEU A 117 -4.02 -1.47 8.30
CA LEU A 117 -2.94 -0.89 9.10
C LEU A 117 -2.65 -1.69 10.35
N ILE A 118 -3.66 -2.05 11.15
CA ILE A 118 -3.43 -2.82 12.36
C ILE A 118 -2.77 -4.16 12.05
N THR A 119 -3.24 -4.85 11.01
CA THR A 119 -2.63 -6.12 10.60
C THR A 119 -1.17 -5.93 10.17
N ALA A 120 -0.89 -4.88 9.39
CA ALA A 120 0.46 -4.56 8.94
C ALA A 120 1.39 -4.10 10.08
N LEU A 121 0.88 -3.32 11.04
CA LEU A 121 1.60 -2.85 12.22
C LEU A 121 1.96 -4.01 13.15
N CYS A 122 1.05 -4.96 13.36
CA CYS A 122 1.34 -6.18 14.13
C CYS A 122 2.49 -6.97 13.49
N ALA A 123 2.49 -7.13 12.17
CA ALA A 123 3.58 -7.80 11.47
C ALA A 123 4.90 -7.00 11.53
N LEU A 124 4.82 -5.67 11.41
CA LEU A 124 5.97 -4.77 11.52
C LEU A 124 6.63 -4.86 12.90
N ALA A 125 5.84 -4.86 13.98
CA ALA A 125 6.34 -4.99 15.35
C ALA A 125 7.09 -6.31 15.55
N VAL A 126 6.53 -7.44 15.09
CA VAL A 126 7.18 -8.76 15.14
C VAL A 126 8.52 -8.80 14.40
N ASN A 127 8.66 -8.03 13.31
CA ASN A 127 9.89 -7.97 12.53
C ASN A 127 10.95 -7.05 13.16
N LEU A 128 10.53 -6.02 13.91
CA LEU A 128 11.44 -5.13 14.64
C LEU A 128 12.00 -5.77 15.91
N ASP A 129 11.27 -6.67 16.56
CA ASP A 129 11.72 -7.41 17.76
C ASP A 129 12.80 -8.48 17.45
N LYS A 130 13.04 -8.78 16.18
CA LYS A 130 14.02 -9.78 15.72
C LYS A 130 15.40 -9.19 15.38
N VAL A 131 15.60 -7.89 15.58
CA VAL A 131 16.85 -7.16 15.27
C VAL A 131 17.61 -6.81 16.55
#